data_AF-M9MEZ9-F1
#
_entry.id   AF-M9MEZ9-F1
#
_cell.length_a   1.000
_cell.length_b   1.000
_cell.length_c   1.000
_cell.angle_alpha   90.00
_cell.angle_beta   90.00
_cell.angle_gamma   90.00
#
_symmetry.space_group_name_H-M   'P 1'
#
loop_
_entity.id
_entity.type
_entity.pdbx_description
1 polymer ?
#
loop_
_entity_poly.entity_id
_entity_poly.type
_entity_poly.pdbx_seq_one_letter_code
_entity_poly.pdbx_strand_id
1 'polypeptide(L)'
;MSSTAPARAAGTAKVMTARALEPSRLALYLVLLCAAALRLGIFAYTLAPQVLEDRPELSTPFSSLRALRETHYLFHHPPSPIPGTASGGIPDPYSAGTVHHSPLLLPLLHSALQRMHRSDDVLPTALIWTAADVVAGWLLFRICLTREVALWARKTHLWSWDQSRAVKVAALFLFNPYTLATCLARSTVTLEVVALLATVHAAMAGSAVSLALHWAFSSLISLYPTLLLPMLIQLARRRAGECVYEREVARIGSANSTAKPSRQLGFLVDRVRSAKRFMVFKCVVLMPAALAGGLWLSRAIALSPGDASIRALVGNIATVVQVPLEEGWAWTEQVYGSVLLATDLTPNLGLWWYFFMEIFDHFRDFFLLTFNVHLACYVLPFSIKYRQDPLFGITLMSGVMAVFKSYPTLGDHAVFLALLSLHSQIFEYMRYPLVSTLTYAYCTCLSPAFHHLWLTAGSANANFFYAITLVWALGGGMLVLDAMWAWGRERWEKERPPIRARSKVQPKAPVRDEPLLDTDASDGDAPAVAAIDAAERDQKENRARRVVVQV
;
A
#
# COMPACT_ATOMS: atom_id res chain seq x y z
N MET A 1 -40.90 43.65 -34.31
CA MET A 1 -40.37 43.30 -32.96
C MET A 1 -39.81 41.89 -33.03
N SER A 2 -38.51 41.77 -33.34
CA SER A 2 -37.80 40.49 -33.45
C SER A 2 -37.29 40.06 -32.07
N SER A 3 -37.84 38.97 -31.55
CA SER A 3 -37.34 38.32 -30.33
C SER A 3 -36.08 37.52 -30.68
N THR A 4 -34.92 38.02 -30.27
CA THR A 4 -33.64 37.32 -30.31
C THR A 4 -33.60 36.28 -29.19
N ALA A 5 -33.67 35.00 -29.55
CA ALA A 5 -33.37 33.91 -28.64
C ALA A 5 -31.87 33.99 -28.22
N PRO A 6 -31.53 33.82 -26.93
CA PRO A 6 -30.14 33.85 -26.52
C PRO A 6 -29.41 32.62 -27.08
N ALA A 7 -28.30 32.87 -27.76
CA ALA A 7 -27.40 31.85 -28.28
C ALA A 7 -26.94 30.93 -27.13
N ARG A 8 -27.31 29.64 -27.23
CA ARG A 8 -26.79 28.59 -26.36
C ARG A 8 -25.27 28.49 -26.59
N ALA A 9 -24.49 28.81 -25.56
CA ALA A 9 -23.05 28.60 -25.56
C ALA A 9 -22.75 27.10 -25.78
N ALA A 10 -22.11 26.79 -26.91
CA ALA A 10 -21.52 25.49 -27.15
C ALA A 10 -20.33 25.30 -26.20
N GLY A 11 -20.49 24.45 -25.17
CA GLY A 11 -19.40 24.15 -24.23
C GLY A 11 -19.81 23.69 -22.84
N THR A 12 -21.10 23.67 -22.49
CA THR A 12 -21.52 23.05 -21.22
C THR A 12 -21.56 21.53 -21.41
N ALA A 13 -20.43 20.87 -21.11
CA ALA A 13 -20.44 19.45 -20.83
C ALA A 13 -21.59 19.18 -19.85
N LYS A 14 -22.56 18.37 -20.26
CA LYS A 14 -23.71 17.99 -19.46
C LYS A 14 -23.16 17.38 -18.17
N VAL A 15 -23.15 18.14 -17.08
CA VAL A 15 -22.78 17.62 -15.77
C VAL A 15 -23.77 16.50 -15.50
N MET A 16 -23.31 15.25 -15.55
CA MET A 16 -24.14 14.10 -15.21
C MET A 16 -24.32 14.06 -13.70
N THR A 17 -25.00 15.05 -13.13
CA THR A 17 -25.55 15.03 -11.78
C THR A 17 -26.78 14.12 -11.80
N ALA A 18 -26.61 12.80 -11.67
CA ALA A 18 -27.70 11.89 -11.24
C ALA A 18 -27.36 10.39 -11.18
N ARG A 19 -26.16 9.92 -11.53
CA ARG A 19 -25.79 8.53 -11.19
C ARG A 19 -25.09 8.52 -9.84
N ALA A 20 -25.65 7.77 -8.88
CA ALA A 20 -25.03 7.56 -7.59
C ALA A 20 -23.61 7.01 -7.80
N LEU A 21 -22.59 7.76 -7.37
CA LEU A 21 -21.20 7.27 -7.34
C LEU A 21 -21.00 6.22 -6.24
N GLU A 22 -21.98 6.07 -5.34
CA GLU A 22 -21.86 5.16 -4.22
C GLU A 22 -22.13 3.71 -4.63
N PRO A 23 -21.21 2.78 -4.31
CA PRO A 23 -21.47 1.35 -4.44
C PRO A 23 -22.63 0.91 -3.54
N SER A 24 -23.24 -0.22 -3.85
CA SER A 24 -24.31 -0.80 -3.03
C SER A 24 -23.82 -1.11 -1.61
N ARG A 25 -24.34 -0.38 -0.62
CA ARG A 25 -24.01 -0.57 0.81
C ARG A 25 -24.36 -1.98 1.30
N LEU A 26 -25.48 -2.53 0.82
CA LEU A 26 -25.89 -3.90 1.10
C LEU A 26 -24.81 -4.91 0.70
N ALA A 27 -24.26 -4.83 -0.53
CA ALA A 27 -23.24 -5.76 -0.98
C ALA A 27 -21.95 -5.64 -0.15
N LEU A 28 -21.56 -4.42 0.24
CA LEU A 28 -20.43 -4.23 1.15
C LEU A 28 -20.70 -4.93 2.49
N TYR A 29 -21.84 -4.66 3.14
CA TYR A 29 -22.15 -5.28 4.43
C TYR A 29 -22.25 -6.80 4.34
N LEU A 30 -22.83 -7.34 3.27
CA LEU A 30 -22.84 -8.78 3.02
C LEU A 30 -21.43 -9.36 2.90
N VAL A 31 -20.54 -8.72 2.13
CA VAL A 31 -19.15 -9.16 2.02
C VAL A 31 -18.44 -9.14 3.37
N LEU A 32 -18.58 -8.05 4.15
CA LEU A 32 -17.94 -7.93 5.46
C LEU A 32 -18.49 -8.96 6.46
N LEU A 33 -19.82 -9.13 6.53
CA LEU A 33 -20.47 -10.06 7.45
C LEU A 33 -20.19 -11.52 7.08
N CYS A 34 -20.26 -11.89 5.80
CA CYS A 34 -19.92 -13.23 5.35
C CYS A 34 -18.45 -13.56 5.63
N ALA A 35 -17.54 -12.62 5.41
CA ALA A 35 -16.12 -12.81 5.71
C ALA A 35 -15.85 -12.97 7.22
N ALA A 36 -16.58 -12.24 8.07
CA ALA A 36 -16.50 -12.37 9.52
C ALA A 36 -17.08 -13.71 9.99
N ALA A 37 -18.26 -14.08 9.50
CA ALA A 37 -18.93 -15.34 9.82
C ALA A 37 -18.09 -16.55 9.39
N LEU A 38 -17.44 -16.49 8.22
CA LEU A 38 -16.52 -17.53 7.75
C LEU A 38 -15.37 -17.74 8.74
N ARG A 39 -14.68 -16.66 9.14
CA ARG A 39 -13.56 -16.73 10.09
C ARG A 39 -14.00 -17.28 11.44
N LEU A 40 -15.06 -16.72 12.02
CA LEU A 40 -15.60 -17.15 13.32
C LEU A 40 -16.10 -18.59 13.27
N GLY A 41 -16.72 -19.01 12.16
CA GLY A 41 -17.11 -20.41 11.94
C GLY A 41 -15.91 -21.34 11.93
N ILE A 42 -14.83 -20.99 11.23
CA ILE A 42 -13.61 -21.80 11.22
C ILE A 42 -12.96 -21.85 12.62
N PHE A 43 -12.89 -20.72 13.33
CA PHE A 43 -12.39 -20.68 14.71
C PHE A 43 -13.22 -21.55 15.67
N ALA A 44 -14.54 -21.59 15.51
CA ALA A 44 -15.45 -22.30 16.41
C ALA A 44 -15.53 -23.81 16.12
N TYR A 45 -15.47 -24.22 14.84
CA TYR A 45 -15.79 -25.58 14.43
C TYR A 45 -14.58 -26.39 13.96
N THR A 46 -13.37 -25.82 13.89
CA THR A 46 -12.18 -26.52 13.38
C THR A 46 -10.96 -26.33 14.27
N LEU A 47 -10.01 -27.26 14.16
CA LEU A 47 -8.69 -27.17 14.80
C LEU A 47 -7.67 -26.37 13.97
N ALA A 48 -8.13 -25.64 12.95
CA ALA A 48 -7.25 -24.89 12.06
C ALA A 48 -6.30 -23.92 12.80
N PRO A 49 -6.72 -23.17 13.83
CA PRO A 49 -5.81 -22.28 14.54
C PRO A 49 -4.63 -23.00 15.18
N GLN A 50 -4.84 -24.19 15.76
CA GLN A 50 -3.79 -24.98 16.40
C GLN A 50 -2.79 -25.52 15.38
N VAL A 51 -3.26 -25.93 14.20
CA VAL A 51 -2.41 -26.49 13.14
C VAL A 51 -1.64 -25.42 12.36
N LEU A 52 -2.24 -24.24 12.21
CA LEU A 52 -1.69 -23.14 11.41
C LEU A 52 -0.77 -22.21 12.21
N GLU A 53 -0.92 -22.13 13.53
CA GLU A 53 -0.10 -21.25 14.38
C GLU A 53 1.40 -21.62 14.33
N ASP A 54 1.73 -22.92 14.23
CA ASP A 54 3.11 -23.41 14.20
C ASP A 54 3.75 -23.38 12.80
N ARG A 55 3.06 -22.82 11.79
CA ARG A 55 3.54 -22.81 10.41
C ARG A 55 4.48 -21.63 10.15
N PRO A 56 5.74 -21.87 9.74
CA PRO A 56 6.70 -20.79 9.47
C PRO A 56 6.30 -19.89 8.30
N GLU A 57 5.35 -20.33 7.46
CA GLU A 57 4.79 -19.52 6.39
C GLU A 57 3.83 -18.43 6.88
N LEU A 58 3.20 -18.63 8.05
CA LEU A 58 2.14 -17.78 8.59
C LEU A 58 2.60 -16.97 9.80
N SER A 59 3.48 -17.54 10.61
CA SER A 59 3.99 -16.95 11.84
C SER A 59 5.51 -17.05 11.88
N THR A 60 6.12 -16.01 12.41
CA THR A 60 7.56 -15.91 12.66
C THR A 60 7.77 -15.54 14.13
N PRO A 61 8.99 -15.60 14.68
CA PRO A 61 9.24 -15.14 16.05
C PRO A 61 8.74 -13.71 16.32
N PHE A 62 8.76 -12.86 15.28
CA PHE A 62 8.33 -11.47 15.30
C PHE A 62 6.81 -11.28 15.17
N SER A 63 6.07 -12.32 14.78
CA SER A 63 4.64 -12.21 14.47
C SER A 63 3.73 -13.26 15.11
N SER A 64 4.29 -14.28 15.75
CA SER A 64 3.53 -15.38 16.32
C SER A 64 2.77 -14.99 17.59
N LEU A 65 1.58 -15.56 17.77
CA LEU A 65 0.82 -15.41 19.00
C LEU A 65 1.58 -15.97 20.21
N ARG A 66 2.32 -17.07 20.03
CA ARG A 66 3.14 -17.68 21.09
C ARG A 66 4.19 -16.71 21.63
N ALA A 67 4.96 -16.07 20.76
CA ALA A 67 5.95 -15.08 21.19
C ALA A 67 5.27 -13.84 21.81
N LEU A 68 4.08 -13.43 21.32
CA LEU A 68 3.32 -12.35 21.95
C LEU A 68 2.81 -12.73 23.36
N ARG A 69 2.40 -13.98 23.57
CA ARG A 69 2.01 -14.50 24.90
C ARG A 69 3.19 -14.51 25.85
N GLU A 70 4.36 -14.96 25.40
CA GLU A 70 5.60 -14.91 26.18
C GLU A 70 5.98 -13.47 26.52
N THR A 71 5.88 -12.54 25.56
CA THR A 71 6.11 -11.10 25.76
C THR A 71 5.21 -10.55 26.87
N HIS A 72 3.92 -10.88 26.83
CA HIS A 72 2.96 -10.47 27.85
C HIS A 72 3.27 -11.12 29.21
N TYR A 73 3.64 -12.39 29.24
CA TYR A 73 4.01 -13.08 30.47
C TYR A 73 5.24 -12.46 31.15
N LEU A 74 6.31 -12.19 30.40
CA LEU A 74 7.53 -11.55 30.88
C LEU A 74 7.28 -10.09 31.29
N PHE A 75 6.33 -9.41 30.66
CA PHE A 75 5.91 -8.08 31.11
C PHE A 75 5.29 -8.07 32.51
N HIS A 76 4.56 -9.14 32.88
CA HIS A 76 3.98 -9.32 34.21
C HIS A 76 4.98 -9.87 35.23
N HIS A 77 5.96 -10.65 34.76
CA HIS A 77 6.98 -11.31 35.57
C HIS A 77 8.37 -10.95 35.02
N PRO A 78 8.80 -9.68 35.14
CA PRO A 78 10.04 -9.24 34.53
C PRO A 78 11.23 -9.99 35.16
N PRO A 79 12.25 -10.34 34.36
CA PRO A 79 13.45 -10.98 34.86
C PRO A 79 14.16 -10.10 35.90
N SER A 80 14.81 -10.73 36.87
CA SER A 80 15.58 -10.01 37.88
C SER A 80 16.69 -9.20 37.21
N PRO A 81 16.84 -7.90 37.53
CA PRO A 81 17.86 -7.06 36.91
C PRO A 81 19.26 -7.62 37.23
N ILE A 82 20.07 -7.82 36.19
CA ILE A 82 21.47 -8.23 36.34
C ILE A 82 22.27 -6.99 36.77
N PRO A 83 23.06 -7.04 37.86
CA PRO A 83 23.90 -5.92 38.25
C PRO A 83 24.89 -5.56 37.13
N GLY A 84 24.89 -4.32 36.67
CA GLY A 84 25.82 -3.81 35.64
C GLY A 84 25.25 -3.66 34.23
N THR A 85 23.99 -4.03 33.97
CA THR A 85 23.31 -3.71 32.70
C THR A 85 22.76 -2.27 32.70
N ALA A 86 22.62 -1.68 31.51
CA ALA A 86 22.17 -0.30 31.28
C ALA A 86 20.73 0.03 31.79
N SER A 87 20.09 -0.86 32.53
CA SER A 87 18.73 -0.71 33.04
C SER A 87 18.65 -0.13 34.46
N GLY A 88 19.77 0.26 35.07
CA GLY A 88 19.77 1.00 36.34
C GLY A 88 19.09 0.27 37.52
N GLY A 89 18.93 -1.06 37.45
CA GLY A 89 18.19 -1.85 38.44
C GLY A 89 16.67 -1.90 38.23
N ILE A 90 16.13 -1.29 37.17
CA ILE A 90 14.71 -1.39 36.80
C ILE A 90 14.48 -2.73 36.07
N PRO A 91 13.46 -3.52 36.45
CA PRO A 91 13.11 -4.75 35.74
C PRO A 91 12.64 -4.41 34.31
N ASP A 92 13.38 -4.87 33.30
CA ASP A 92 13.06 -4.66 31.89
C ASP A 92 12.62 -5.99 31.25
N PRO A 93 11.38 -6.11 30.74
CA PRO A 93 10.89 -7.34 30.13
C PRO A 93 11.63 -7.73 28.84
N TYR A 94 12.32 -6.79 28.19
CA TYR A 94 13.07 -7.04 26.95
C TYR A 94 14.53 -7.46 27.21
N SER A 95 14.98 -7.43 28.47
CA SER A 95 16.36 -7.82 28.82
C SER A 95 16.66 -9.32 28.60
N ALA A 96 15.64 -10.16 28.51
CA ALA A 96 15.79 -11.60 28.27
C ALA A 96 16.21 -11.95 26.83
N GLY A 97 16.08 -11.02 25.88
CA GLY A 97 16.49 -11.22 24.48
C GLY A 97 15.60 -12.14 23.63
N THR A 98 14.54 -12.73 24.20
CA THR A 98 13.60 -13.62 23.49
C THR A 98 12.37 -12.89 22.93
N VAL A 99 12.22 -11.60 23.24
CA VAL A 99 10.99 -10.84 23.03
C VAL A 99 11.15 -9.84 21.89
N HIS A 100 10.40 -10.02 20.80
CA HIS A 100 10.51 -9.16 19.61
C HIS A 100 9.27 -8.29 19.31
N HIS A 101 8.21 -8.39 20.12
CA HIS A 101 6.97 -7.64 19.88
C HIS A 101 7.05 -6.20 20.40
N SER A 102 6.49 -5.26 19.64
CA SER A 102 6.41 -3.85 20.04
C SER A 102 5.65 -3.66 21.37
N PRO A 103 6.16 -2.82 22.30
CA PRO A 103 5.46 -2.52 23.56
C PRO A 103 4.03 -2.02 23.37
N LEU A 104 3.72 -1.39 22.23
CA LEU A 104 2.38 -0.87 21.91
C LEU A 104 1.30 -1.95 21.83
N LEU A 105 1.67 -3.20 21.54
CA LEU A 105 0.72 -4.31 21.46
C LEU A 105 0.23 -4.76 22.85
N LEU A 106 1.05 -4.55 23.89
CA LEU A 106 0.72 -4.92 25.26
C LEU A 106 -0.55 -4.25 25.79
N PRO A 107 -0.68 -2.91 25.81
CA PRO A 107 -1.92 -2.25 26.26
C PRO A 107 -3.10 -2.58 25.35
N LEU A 108 -2.87 -2.69 24.03
CA LEU A 108 -3.90 -2.93 23.03
C LEU A 108 -4.56 -4.31 23.21
N LEU A 109 -3.77 -5.32 23.53
CA LEU A 109 -4.21 -6.72 23.61
C LEU A 109 -4.29 -7.25 25.04
N HIS A 110 -3.96 -6.43 26.05
CA HIS A 110 -3.87 -6.82 27.46
C HIS A 110 -5.06 -7.68 27.92
N SER A 111 -6.29 -7.19 27.68
CA SER A 111 -7.51 -7.86 28.12
C SER A 111 -7.71 -9.23 27.45
N ALA A 112 -7.35 -9.35 26.18
CA ALA A 112 -7.48 -10.60 25.43
C ALA A 112 -6.41 -11.62 25.84
N LEU A 113 -5.16 -11.17 25.95
CA LEU A 113 -4.04 -12.00 26.40
C LEU A 113 -4.23 -12.48 27.85
N GLN A 114 -4.79 -11.64 28.73
CA GLN A 114 -5.09 -12.02 30.12
C GLN A 114 -6.18 -13.09 30.21
N ARG A 115 -7.25 -12.99 29.40
CA ARG A 115 -8.31 -14.03 29.35
C ARG A 115 -7.77 -15.35 28.80
N MET A 116 -6.93 -15.31 27.78
CA MET A 116 -6.27 -16.52 27.28
C MET A 116 -5.39 -17.17 28.35
N HIS A 117 -4.56 -16.40 29.07
CA HIS A 117 -3.69 -16.98 30.12
C HIS A 117 -4.48 -17.62 31.27
N ARG A 118 -5.64 -17.06 31.63
CA ARG A 118 -6.44 -17.54 32.78
C ARG A 118 -7.39 -18.68 32.44
N SER A 119 -7.96 -18.68 31.24
CA SER A 119 -9.10 -19.55 30.90
C SER A 119 -8.92 -20.32 29.59
N ASP A 120 -7.77 -20.17 28.91
CA ASP A 120 -7.50 -20.68 27.56
C ASP A 120 -8.62 -20.37 26.54
N ASP A 121 -9.35 -19.28 26.79
CA ASP A 121 -10.48 -18.87 25.97
C ASP A 121 -9.98 -18.26 24.65
N VAL A 122 -10.26 -18.94 23.55
CA VAL A 122 -9.85 -18.53 22.19
C VAL A 122 -10.73 -17.39 21.65
N LEU A 123 -11.95 -17.22 22.19
CA LEU A 123 -12.95 -16.29 21.66
C LEU A 123 -12.45 -14.83 21.53
N PRO A 124 -11.77 -14.23 22.52
CA PRO A 124 -11.27 -12.86 22.39
C PRO A 124 -10.28 -12.69 21.24
N THR A 125 -9.41 -13.68 21.01
CA THR A 125 -8.46 -13.63 19.88
C THR A 125 -9.15 -13.88 18.55
N ALA A 126 -10.10 -14.82 18.47
CA ALA A 126 -10.90 -15.01 17.27
C ALA A 126 -11.62 -13.72 16.86
N LEU A 127 -12.21 -13.00 17.82
CA LEU A 127 -12.90 -11.73 17.57
C LEU A 127 -11.96 -10.61 17.13
N ILE A 128 -10.82 -10.43 17.81
CA ILE A 128 -9.86 -9.35 17.49
C ILE A 128 -9.27 -9.54 16.09
N TRP A 129 -8.79 -10.74 15.75
CA TRP A 129 -8.18 -11.01 14.45
C TRP A 129 -9.22 -10.98 13.32
N THR A 130 -10.44 -11.46 13.58
CA THR A 130 -11.53 -11.33 12.61
C THR A 130 -11.90 -9.86 12.38
N ALA A 131 -12.01 -9.07 13.45
CA ALA A 131 -12.30 -7.64 13.34
C ALA A 131 -11.18 -6.89 12.61
N ALA A 132 -9.91 -7.23 12.86
CA ALA A 132 -8.78 -6.65 12.16
C ALA A 132 -8.88 -6.86 10.64
N ASP A 133 -9.10 -8.10 10.19
CA ASP A 133 -9.28 -8.40 8.77
C ASP A 133 -10.48 -7.66 8.14
N VAL A 134 -11.61 -7.61 8.84
CA VAL A 134 -12.80 -6.88 8.38
C VAL A 134 -12.52 -5.38 8.25
N VAL A 135 -11.80 -4.79 9.20
CA VAL A 135 -11.36 -3.39 9.14
C VAL A 135 -10.38 -3.18 7.98
N ALA A 136 -9.43 -4.07 7.77
CA ALA A 136 -8.52 -4.02 6.61
C ALA A 136 -9.28 -4.06 5.28
N GLY A 137 -10.25 -4.98 5.14
CA GLY A 137 -11.12 -5.06 3.96
C GLY A 137 -11.95 -3.78 3.75
N TRP A 138 -12.47 -3.19 4.83
CA TRP A 138 -13.18 -1.91 4.78
C TRP A 138 -12.25 -0.75 4.39
N LEU A 139 -11.02 -0.70 4.90
CA LEU A 139 -10.03 0.30 4.54
C LEU A 139 -9.66 0.23 3.05
N LEU A 140 -9.46 -0.98 2.51
CA LEU A 140 -9.23 -1.20 1.08
C LEU A 140 -10.40 -0.73 0.22
N PHE A 141 -11.64 -1.03 0.62
CA PHE A 141 -12.84 -0.49 -0.01
C PHE A 141 -12.82 1.04 -0.03
N ARG A 142 -12.50 1.68 1.11
CA ARG A 142 -12.43 3.15 1.20
C ARG A 142 -11.31 3.73 0.34
N ILE A 143 -10.14 3.09 0.29
CA ILE A 143 -9.02 3.50 -0.56
C ILE A 143 -9.43 3.45 -2.03
N CYS A 144 -10.02 2.34 -2.47
CA CYS A 144 -10.49 2.14 -3.84
C CYS A 144 -11.57 3.18 -4.21
N LEU A 145 -12.59 3.34 -3.36
CA LEU A 145 -13.66 4.31 -3.59
C LEU A 145 -13.10 5.73 -3.72
N THR A 146 -12.24 6.14 -2.77
CA THR A 146 -11.62 7.48 -2.80
C THR A 146 -10.81 7.70 -4.08
N ARG A 147 -10.05 6.69 -4.51
CA ARG A 147 -9.27 6.74 -5.76
C ARG A 147 -10.17 6.93 -6.97
N GLU A 148 -11.21 6.12 -7.10
CA GLU A 148 -12.11 6.16 -8.25
C GLU A 148 -12.84 7.51 -8.32
N VAL A 149 -13.36 8.01 -7.19
CA VAL A 149 -14.06 9.32 -7.13
C VAL A 149 -13.14 10.44 -7.63
N ALA A 150 -11.88 10.42 -7.19
CA ALA A 150 -10.86 11.38 -7.61
C ALA A 150 -10.53 11.31 -9.11
N LEU A 151 -10.51 10.09 -9.67
CA LEU A 151 -10.30 9.89 -11.11
C LEU A 151 -11.49 10.35 -11.94
N TRP A 152 -12.71 10.13 -11.43
CA TRP A 152 -13.94 10.54 -12.10
C TRP A 152 -14.09 12.05 -12.15
N ALA A 153 -13.77 12.75 -11.05
CA ALA A 153 -13.74 14.22 -11.00
C ALA A 153 -12.82 14.85 -12.07
N ARG A 154 -11.84 14.10 -12.60
CA ARG A 154 -10.87 14.56 -13.60
C ARG A 154 -11.28 14.27 -15.05
N LYS A 155 -12.15 13.29 -15.30
CA LYS A 155 -12.45 12.83 -16.65
C LYS A 155 -13.66 13.57 -17.22
N THR A 156 -13.47 14.17 -18.39
CA THR A 156 -14.54 14.74 -19.24
C THR A 156 -15.18 13.70 -20.17
N HIS A 157 -14.65 12.47 -20.22
CA HIS A 157 -15.08 11.42 -21.16
C HIS A 157 -15.89 10.27 -20.53
N LEU A 158 -16.77 9.74 -21.37
CA LEU A 158 -17.89 8.81 -21.17
C LEU A 158 -17.54 7.35 -20.74
N TRP A 159 -16.54 7.13 -19.87
CA TRP A 159 -16.25 5.75 -19.44
C TRP A 159 -17.23 5.29 -18.34
N SER A 160 -17.78 4.08 -18.49
CA SER A 160 -18.66 3.48 -17.50
C SER A 160 -17.87 3.17 -16.24
N TRP A 161 -18.16 3.90 -15.16
CA TRP A 161 -17.71 3.56 -13.82
C TRP A 161 -18.32 2.20 -13.42
N ASP A 162 -17.49 1.23 -13.04
CA ASP A 162 -17.98 -0.01 -12.40
C ASP A 162 -18.17 0.25 -10.90
N GLN A 163 -19.44 0.42 -10.49
CA GLN A 163 -19.81 0.69 -9.10
C GLN A 163 -19.42 -0.46 -8.17
N SER A 164 -19.26 -1.68 -8.69
CA SER A 164 -18.91 -2.84 -7.87
C SER A 164 -17.42 -2.96 -7.58
N ARG A 165 -16.54 -2.16 -8.22
CA ARG A 165 -15.08 -2.31 -8.12
C ARG A 165 -14.56 -2.25 -6.68
N ALA A 166 -14.99 -1.26 -5.90
CA ALA A 166 -14.53 -1.13 -4.52
C ALA A 166 -14.95 -2.33 -3.65
N VAL A 167 -16.15 -2.88 -3.88
CA VAL A 167 -16.65 -4.07 -3.17
C VAL A 167 -15.88 -5.32 -3.60
N LYS A 168 -15.57 -5.46 -4.90
CA LYS A 168 -14.74 -6.55 -5.44
C LYS A 168 -13.35 -6.56 -4.81
N VAL A 169 -12.70 -5.39 -4.68
CA VAL A 169 -11.39 -5.27 -4.02
C VAL A 169 -11.44 -5.77 -2.57
N ALA A 170 -12.45 -5.35 -1.79
CA ALA A 170 -12.61 -5.83 -0.42
C ALA A 170 -12.87 -7.34 -0.37
N ALA A 171 -13.72 -7.87 -1.26
CA ALA A 171 -13.97 -9.31 -1.34
C ALA A 171 -12.71 -10.10 -1.71
N LEU A 172 -11.93 -9.63 -2.69
CA LEU A 172 -10.66 -10.26 -3.09
C LEU A 172 -9.68 -10.36 -1.92
N PHE A 173 -9.61 -9.34 -1.06
CA PHE A 173 -8.79 -9.40 0.15
C PHE A 173 -9.38 -10.33 1.21
N LEU A 174 -10.67 -10.20 1.54
CA LEU A 174 -11.31 -10.90 2.65
C LEU A 174 -11.47 -12.41 2.43
N PHE A 175 -11.59 -12.83 1.17
CA PHE A 175 -11.70 -14.23 0.77
C PHE A 175 -10.38 -14.78 0.20
N ASN A 176 -9.28 -14.02 0.28
CA ASN A 176 -7.96 -14.54 -0.08
C ASN A 176 -7.56 -15.65 0.90
N PRO A 177 -7.13 -16.84 0.44
CA PRO A 177 -6.68 -17.91 1.32
C PRO A 177 -5.50 -17.48 2.22
N TYR A 178 -4.63 -16.57 1.76
CA TYR A 178 -3.50 -16.09 2.56
C TYR A 178 -3.94 -15.20 3.72
N THR A 179 -4.93 -14.33 3.52
CA THR A 179 -5.47 -13.49 4.61
C THR A 179 -6.20 -14.34 5.63
N LEU A 180 -7.04 -15.28 5.15
CA LEU A 180 -7.73 -16.24 6.00
C LEU A 180 -6.74 -17.06 6.83
N ALA A 181 -5.72 -17.65 6.21
CA ALA A 181 -4.72 -18.44 6.92
C ALA A 181 -3.92 -17.62 7.95
N THR A 182 -3.54 -16.38 7.61
CA THR A 182 -2.81 -15.48 8.52
C THR A 182 -3.68 -15.10 9.74
N CYS A 183 -4.97 -14.84 9.51
CA CYS A 183 -5.94 -14.57 10.56
C CYS A 183 -6.14 -15.77 11.48
N LEU A 184 -6.33 -16.97 10.91
CA LEU A 184 -6.53 -18.21 11.66
C LEU A 184 -5.30 -18.65 12.45
N ALA A 185 -4.09 -18.41 11.93
CA ALA A 185 -2.83 -18.59 12.65
C ALA A 185 -2.63 -17.58 13.79
N ARG A 186 -3.53 -16.59 13.94
CA ARG A 186 -3.46 -15.51 14.93
C ARG A 186 -2.13 -14.75 14.87
N SER A 187 -1.61 -14.57 13.66
CA SER A 187 -0.39 -13.80 13.42
C SER A 187 -0.65 -12.31 13.60
N THR A 188 0.24 -11.60 14.31
CA THR A 188 0.16 -10.14 14.52
C THR A 188 0.32 -9.36 13.23
N VAL A 189 0.78 -10.00 12.14
CA VAL A 189 0.79 -9.44 10.78
C VAL A 189 -0.58 -8.89 10.40
N THR A 190 -1.69 -9.51 10.81
CA THR A 190 -3.04 -8.95 10.55
C THR A 190 -3.24 -7.54 11.12
N LEU A 191 -2.67 -7.24 12.29
CA LEU A 191 -2.70 -5.91 12.90
C LEU A 191 -1.75 -4.94 12.17
N GLU A 192 -0.58 -5.43 11.74
CA GLU A 192 0.33 -4.68 10.87
C GLU A 192 -0.34 -4.28 9.55
N VAL A 193 -1.09 -5.20 8.93
CA VAL A 193 -1.87 -4.95 7.70
C VAL A 193 -2.88 -3.83 7.92
N VAL A 194 -3.64 -3.87 9.02
CA VAL A 194 -4.59 -2.80 9.35
C VAL A 194 -3.89 -1.47 9.51
N ALA A 195 -2.77 -1.42 10.26
CA ALA A 195 -2.01 -0.20 10.49
C ALA A 195 -1.45 0.38 9.18
N LEU A 196 -0.92 -0.48 8.30
CA LEU A 196 -0.41 -0.11 6.99
C LEU A 196 -1.53 0.43 6.07
N LEU A 197 -2.65 -0.27 5.98
CA LEU A 197 -3.79 0.17 5.16
C LEU A 197 -4.45 1.44 5.72
N ALA A 198 -4.48 1.62 7.05
CA ALA A 198 -4.95 2.85 7.67
C ALA A 198 -4.04 4.03 7.32
N THR A 199 -2.72 3.80 7.26
CA THR A 199 -1.73 4.78 6.80
C THR A 199 -1.98 5.19 5.35
N VAL A 200 -2.19 4.22 4.45
CA VAL A 200 -2.51 4.51 3.03
C VAL A 200 -3.86 5.23 2.92
N HIS A 201 -4.86 4.84 3.70
CA HIS A 201 -6.16 5.50 3.75
C HIS A 201 -6.05 6.96 4.22
N ALA A 202 -5.27 7.21 5.28
CA ALA A 202 -5.03 8.56 5.80
C ALA A 202 -4.32 9.46 4.78
N ALA A 203 -3.35 8.91 4.02
CA ALA A 203 -2.74 9.60 2.90
C ALA A 203 -3.77 9.91 1.80
N MET A 204 -4.65 8.94 1.48
CA MET A 204 -5.74 9.13 0.51
C MET A 204 -6.77 10.18 0.93
N ALA A 205 -7.01 10.33 2.24
CA ALA A 205 -7.90 11.35 2.80
C ALA A 205 -7.31 12.77 2.70
N GLY A 206 -6.00 12.91 2.50
CA GLY A 206 -5.34 14.21 2.43
C GLY A 206 -5.28 14.94 3.77
N SER A 207 -5.17 14.22 4.88
CA SER A 207 -4.97 14.78 6.23
C SER A 207 -3.58 14.48 6.77
N ALA A 208 -2.76 15.51 6.99
CA ALA A 208 -1.39 15.35 7.49
C ALA A 208 -1.33 14.77 8.92
N VAL A 209 -2.26 15.19 9.79
CA VAL A 209 -2.30 14.73 11.19
C VAL A 209 -2.67 13.24 11.25
N SER A 210 -3.73 12.85 10.53
CA SER A 210 -4.14 11.44 10.47
C SER A 210 -3.03 10.58 9.86
N LEU A 211 -2.38 11.07 8.80
CA LEU A 211 -1.26 10.34 8.19
C LEU A 211 -0.10 10.16 9.16
N ALA A 212 0.30 11.21 9.88
CA ALA A 212 1.39 11.14 10.84
C ALA A 212 1.11 10.14 11.96
N LEU A 213 -0.11 10.14 12.52
CA LEU A 213 -0.49 9.21 13.59
C LEU A 213 -0.51 7.75 13.13
N HIS A 214 -1.17 7.44 12.02
CA HIS A 214 -1.26 6.07 11.52
C HIS A 214 0.09 5.55 11.01
N TRP A 215 0.88 6.40 10.34
CA TRP A 215 2.22 6.01 9.88
C TRP A 215 3.16 5.75 11.05
N ALA A 216 3.15 6.59 12.09
CA ALA A 216 3.94 6.37 13.29
C ALA A 216 3.54 5.06 13.97
N PHE A 217 2.23 4.84 14.17
CA PHE A 217 1.72 3.59 14.74
C PHE A 217 2.13 2.36 13.91
N SER A 218 1.97 2.42 12.59
CA SER A 218 2.38 1.34 11.67
C SER A 218 3.88 1.08 11.72
N SER A 219 4.71 2.13 11.83
CA SER A 219 6.17 2.04 11.88
C SER A 219 6.69 1.59 13.25
N LEU A 220 5.87 1.73 14.30
CA LEU A 220 6.20 1.31 15.66
C LEU A 220 5.81 -0.14 15.95
N ILE A 221 4.85 -0.69 15.21
CA ILE A 221 4.53 -2.12 15.26
C ILE A 221 5.45 -2.91 14.33
N SER A 222 5.77 -2.37 13.16
CA SER A 222 6.58 -3.02 12.13
C SER A 222 7.59 -2.03 11.56
N LEU A 223 8.81 -2.47 11.28
CA LEU A 223 9.89 -1.59 10.83
C LEU A 223 9.67 -1.02 9.40
N TYR A 224 9.22 -1.87 8.48
CA TYR A 224 9.26 -1.62 7.04
C TYR A 224 8.35 -0.50 6.50
N PRO A 225 7.18 -0.18 7.11
CA PRO A 225 6.37 0.99 6.71
C PRO A 225 7.13 2.33 6.70
N THR A 226 8.27 2.43 7.40
CA THR A 226 9.17 3.59 7.32
C THR A 226 9.67 3.86 5.90
N LEU A 227 9.91 2.81 5.10
CA LEU A 227 10.38 2.90 3.72
C LEU A 227 9.34 3.50 2.76
N LEU A 228 8.06 3.53 3.16
CA LEU A 228 6.98 4.11 2.37
C LEU A 228 6.84 5.63 2.51
N LEU A 229 7.57 6.24 3.46
CA LEU A 229 7.49 7.66 3.83
C LEU A 229 7.44 8.63 2.62
N PRO A 230 8.39 8.61 1.66
CA PRO A 230 8.38 9.57 0.56
C PRO A 230 7.14 9.41 -0.34
N MET A 231 6.71 8.18 -0.61
CA MET A 231 5.54 7.93 -1.46
C MET A 231 4.23 8.28 -0.76
N LEU A 232 4.13 8.08 0.56
CA LEU A 232 3.00 8.52 1.39
C LEU A 232 2.85 10.04 1.38
N ILE A 233 3.96 10.78 1.55
CA ILE A 233 3.97 12.25 1.47
C ILE A 233 3.54 12.71 0.07
N GLN A 234 4.05 12.07 -0.98
CA GLN A 234 3.65 12.40 -2.36
C GLN A 234 2.16 12.14 -2.61
N LEU A 235 1.63 11.03 -2.10
CA LEU A 235 0.21 10.69 -2.20
C LEU A 235 -0.67 11.70 -1.47
N ALA A 236 -0.34 12.01 -0.22
CA ALA A 236 -1.06 12.98 0.60
C ALA A 236 -1.01 14.39 0.00
N ARG A 237 0.17 14.82 -0.49
CA ARG A 237 0.34 16.09 -1.21
C ARG A 237 -0.60 16.19 -2.40
N ARG A 238 -0.66 15.13 -3.22
CA ARG A 238 -1.53 15.09 -4.39
C ARG A 238 -3.00 15.19 -3.98
N ARG A 239 -3.44 14.37 -3.02
CA ARG A 239 -4.83 14.35 -2.53
C ARG A 239 -5.25 15.66 -1.86
N ALA A 240 -4.36 16.32 -1.11
CA ALA A 240 -4.63 17.63 -0.53
C ALA A 240 -4.98 18.67 -1.61
N GLY A 241 -4.25 18.66 -2.72
CA GLY A 241 -4.55 19.53 -3.87
C GLY A 241 -5.88 19.20 -4.54
N GLU A 242 -6.18 17.90 -4.72
CA GLU A 242 -7.44 17.41 -5.30
C GLU A 242 -8.64 17.79 -4.43
N CYS A 243 -8.58 17.57 -3.11
CA CYS A 243 -9.66 17.92 -2.19
C CYS A 243 -9.95 19.44 -2.17
N VAL A 244 -8.93 20.29 -2.26
CA VAL A 244 -9.12 21.75 -2.35
C VAL A 244 -9.75 22.12 -3.69
N TYR A 245 -9.28 21.52 -4.79
CA TYR A 245 -9.86 21.73 -6.11
C TYR A 245 -11.36 21.40 -6.14
N GLU A 246 -11.74 20.20 -5.67
CA GLU A 246 -13.14 19.74 -5.61
C GLU A 246 -14.03 20.68 -4.80
N ARG A 247 -13.56 21.11 -3.62
CA ARG A 247 -14.30 22.05 -2.74
C ARG A 247 -14.51 23.41 -3.40
N GLU A 248 -13.50 23.95 -4.06
CA GLU A 248 -13.61 25.27 -4.70
C GLU A 248 -14.46 25.22 -5.98
N VAL A 249 -14.35 24.16 -6.79
CA VAL A 249 -15.20 23.97 -7.96
C VAL A 249 -16.67 23.86 -7.55
N ALA A 250 -16.98 23.10 -6.50
CA ALA A 250 -18.34 23.01 -5.96
C ALA A 250 -18.86 24.38 -5.48
N ARG A 251 -18.02 25.20 -4.83
CA ARG A 251 -18.39 26.57 -4.43
C ARG A 251 -18.65 27.48 -5.62
N ILE A 252 -17.80 27.43 -6.64
CA ILE A 252 -17.98 28.24 -7.87
C ILE A 252 -19.27 27.83 -8.59
N GLY A 253 -19.57 26.53 -8.66
CA GLY A 253 -20.81 26.03 -9.26
C GLY A 253 -22.08 26.42 -8.50
N SER A 254 -21.99 26.66 -7.18
CA SER A 254 -23.11 27.06 -6.33
C SER A 254 -23.29 28.59 -6.22
N ALA A 255 -22.27 29.38 -6.53
CA ALA A 255 -22.29 30.83 -6.33
C ALA A 255 -22.53 31.58 -7.65
N ASN A 256 -23.51 32.49 -7.68
CA ASN A 256 -23.64 33.50 -8.74
C ASN A 256 -22.51 34.53 -8.59
N SER A 257 -21.28 34.15 -8.94
CA SER A 257 -20.11 35.02 -8.79
C SER A 257 -20.00 36.01 -9.95
N THR A 258 -19.84 37.30 -9.63
CA THR A 258 -19.64 38.41 -10.56
C THR A 258 -18.17 38.59 -10.99
N ALA A 259 -17.26 37.76 -10.48
CA ALA A 259 -15.83 37.87 -10.77
C ALA A 259 -15.47 37.32 -12.15
N LYS A 260 -14.53 37.98 -12.85
CA LYS A 260 -14.02 37.51 -14.14
C LYS A 260 -13.44 36.09 -14.02
N PRO A 261 -13.74 35.17 -14.95
CA PRO A 261 -13.37 33.74 -14.86
C PRO A 261 -11.85 33.52 -14.82
N SER A 262 -11.08 34.39 -15.48
CA SER A 262 -9.61 34.34 -15.45
C SER A 262 -9.01 34.58 -14.06
N ARG A 263 -9.60 35.48 -13.27
CA ARG A 263 -9.15 35.75 -11.89
C ARG A 263 -9.50 34.59 -10.96
N GLN A 264 -10.69 33.99 -11.12
CA GLN A 264 -11.10 32.82 -10.35
C GLN A 264 -10.17 31.62 -10.58
N LEU A 265 -9.75 31.40 -11.82
CA LEU A 265 -8.79 30.34 -12.16
C LEU A 265 -7.42 30.58 -11.50
N GLY A 266 -6.93 31.82 -11.49
CA GLY A 266 -5.69 32.20 -10.80
C GLY A 266 -5.73 31.88 -9.30
N PHE A 267 -6.78 32.33 -8.61
CA PHE A 267 -6.96 32.04 -7.18
C PHE A 267 -7.08 30.55 -6.88
N LEU A 268 -7.75 29.78 -7.76
CA LEU A 268 -7.87 28.33 -7.63
C LEU A 268 -6.49 27.65 -7.71
N VAL A 269 -5.69 28.01 -8.72
CA VAL A 269 -4.34 27.47 -8.90
C VAL A 269 -3.45 27.79 -7.69
N ASP A 270 -3.51 29.01 -7.17
CA ASP A 270 -2.72 29.42 -6.01
C ASP A 270 -3.14 28.69 -4.74
N ARG A 271 -4.45 28.51 -4.49
CA ARG A 271 -4.96 27.73 -3.35
C ARG A 271 -4.53 26.26 -3.43
N VAL A 272 -4.64 25.64 -4.60
CA VAL A 272 -4.20 24.24 -4.80
C VAL A 272 -2.69 24.11 -4.60
N ARG A 273 -1.90 25.04 -5.13
CA ARG A 273 -0.44 25.07 -4.96
C ARG A 273 -0.06 25.26 -3.49
N SER A 274 -0.72 26.18 -2.80
CA SER A 274 -0.55 26.43 -1.37
C SER A 274 -0.87 25.18 -0.55
N ALA A 275 -2.01 24.53 -0.82
CA ALA A 275 -2.40 23.29 -0.15
C ALA A 275 -1.38 22.16 -0.34
N LYS A 276 -0.86 21.98 -1.55
CA LYS A 276 0.22 21.02 -1.84
C LYS A 276 1.48 21.33 -1.02
N ARG A 277 1.90 22.60 -0.94
CA ARG A 277 3.10 23.01 -0.17
C ARG A 277 2.91 22.85 1.34
N PHE A 278 1.81 23.33 1.88
CA PHE A 278 1.49 23.20 3.31
C PHE A 278 1.32 21.74 3.73
N MET A 279 0.80 20.88 2.85
CA MET A 279 0.71 19.45 3.14
C MET A 279 2.09 18.82 3.33
N VAL A 280 3.05 19.12 2.45
CA VAL A 280 4.43 18.62 2.59
C VAL A 280 5.06 19.15 3.87
N PHE A 281 4.97 20.46 4.12
CA PHE A 281 5.49 21.07 5.34
C PHE A 281 4.93 20.40 6.60
N LYS A 282 3.61 20.22 6.67
CA LYS A 282 2.95 19.53 7.79
C LYS A 282 3.44 18.10 7.94
N CYS A 283 3.59 17.34 6.86
CA CYS A 283 4.08 15.96 6.95
C CYS A 283 5.53 15.91 7.46
N VAL A 284 6.41 16.77 6.95
CA VAL A 284 7.83 16.84 7.36
C VAL A 284 7.99 17.16 8.85
N VAL A 285 7.08 17.95 9.43
CA VAL A 285 7.10 18.26 10.87
C VAL A 285 6.37 17.20 11.70
N LEU A 286 5.14 16.86 11.33
CA LEU A 286 4.27 16.02 12.15
C LEU A 286 4.67 14.55 12.14
N MET A 287 5.20 14.03 11.04
CA MET A 287 5.54 12.60 10.96
C MET A 287 6.72 12.24 11.88
N PRO A 288 7.87 12.94 11.84
CA PRO A 288 8.95 12.69 12.82
C PRO A 288 8.51 12.94 14.26
N ALA A 289 7.72 13.99 14.51
CA ALA A 289 7.21 14.28 15.86
C ALA A 289 6.28 13.17 16.38
N ALA A 290 5.39 12.63 15.53
CA ALA A 290 4.53 11.51 15.89
C ALA A 290 5.32 10.22 16.15
N LEU A 291 6.36 9.95 15.35
CA LEU A 291 7.24 8.81 15.57
C LEU A 291 8.03 8.95 16.88
N ALA A 292 8.63 10.11 17.14
CA ALA A 292 9.34 10.38 18.38
C ALA A 292 8.42 10.27 19.61
N GLY A 293 7.21 10.82 19.54
CA GLY A 293 6.21 10.69 20.60
C GLY A 293 5.78 9.24 20.84
N GLY A 294 5.62 8.45 19.77
CA GLY A 294 5.29 7.03 19.88
C GLY A 294 6.45 6.15 20.35
N LEU A 295 7.71 6.48 20.01
CA LEU A 295 8.91 5.85 20.59
C LEU A 295 8.98 6.12 22.09
N TRP A 296 8.74 7.35 22.51
CA TRP A 296 8.68 7.72 23.94
C TRP A 296 7.54 6.99 24.66
N LEU A 297 6.35 6.89 24.05
CA LEU A 297 5.23 6.12 24.60
C LEU A 297 5.57 4.63 24.73
N SER A 298 6.24 4.05 23.75
CA SER A 298 6.66 2.65 23.77
C SER A 298 7.69 2.39 24.87
N ARG A 299 8.65 3.32 25.06
CA ARG A 299 9.57 3.33 26.21
C ARG A 299 8.82 3.44 27.53
N ALA A 300 7.83 4.32 27.64
CA ALA A 300 7.04 4.47 28.85
C ALA A 300 6.30 3.18 29.23
N ILE A 301 5.76 2.45 28.25
CA ILE A 301 5.13 1.15 28.46
C ILE A 301 6.16 0.12 28.93
N ALA A 302 7.32 0.03 28.26
CA ALA A 302 8.37 -0.92 28.62
C ALA A 302 8.90 -0.72 30.06
N LEU A 303 8.99 0.54 30.50
CA LEU A 303 9.45 0.91 31.85
C LEU A 303 8.38 0.75 32.95
N SER A 304 7.14 0.39 32.60
CA SER A 304 6.05 0.19 33.56
C SER A 304 5.58 -1.27 33.61
N PRO A 305 6.44 -2.24 33.99
CA PRO A 305 6.05 -3.66 34.03
C PRO A 305 4.91 -3.91 35.03
N GLY A 306 4.12 -4.96 34.79
CA GLY A 306 3.05 -5.43 35.68
C GLY A 306 1.62 -5.03 35.27
N ASP A 307 1.34 -3.79 34.87
CA ASP A 307 0.01 -3.47 34.30
C ASP A 307 0.13 -2.54 33.10
N ALA A 308 -0.21 -3.07 31.93
CA ALA A 308 -0.22 -2.32 30.66
C ALA A 308 -1.51 -1.50 30.50
N SER A 309 -2.40 -1.44 31.50
CA SER A 309 -3.59 -0.61 31.41
C SER A 309 -3.23 0.88 31.27
N ILE A 310 -4.03 1.60 30.47
CA ILE A 310 -3.82 3.05 30.25
C ILE A 310 -3.80 3.81 31.59
N ARG A 311 -4.60 3.36 32.58
CA ARG A 311 -4.63 3.97 33.91
C ARG A 311 -3.32 3.79 34.67
N ALA A 312 -2.75 2.58 34.63
CA ALA A 312 -1.45 2.30 35.25
C ALA A 312 -0.34 3.11 34.57
N LEU A 313 -0.35 3.16 33.23
CA LEU A 313 0.61 3.96 32.47
C LEU A 313 0.55 5.44 32.86
N VAL A 314 -0.66 6.01 32.96
CA VAL A 314 -0.84 7.42 33.37
C VAL A 314 -0.38 7.67 34.80
N GLY A 315 -0.64 6.73 35.72
CA GLY A 315 -0.18 6.82 37.11
C GLY A 315 1.35 6.79 37.23
N ASN A 316 2.02 6.04 36.35
CA ASN A 316 3.47 5.87 36.34
C ASN A 316 4.22 6.91 35.50
N ILE A 317 3.55 7.92 34.91
CA ILE A 317 4.22 8.94 34.09
C ILE A 317 5.31 9.67 34.88
N ALA A 318 5.05 10.02 36.15
CA ALA A 318 6.00 10.76 36.97
C ALA A 318 7.30 9.99 37.19
N THR A 319 7.23 8.67 37.38
CA THR A 319 8.42 7.81 37.54
C THR A 319 9.14 7.62 36.21
N VAL A 320 8.41 7.41 35.11
CA VAL A 320 8.98 7.27 33.76
C VAL A 320 9.75 8.51 33.30
N VAL A 321 9.27 9.71 33.67
CA VAL A 321 9.92 10.99 33.34
C VAL A 321 11.20 11.20 34.15
N GLN A 322 11.31 10.62 35.35
CA GLN A 322 12.51 10.70 36.18
C GLN A 322 13.64 9.77 35.67
N VAL A 323 13.31 8.72 34.92
CA VAL A 323 14.32 7.82 34.33
C VAL A 323 15.10 8.54 33.23
N PRO A 324 16.45 8.59 33.29
CA PRO A 324 17.28 9.24 32.29
C PRO A 324 16.96 8.77 30.86
N LEU A 325 17.02 9.70 29.90
CA LEU A 325 16.69 9.40 28.50
C LEU A 325 17.60 8.33 27.89
N GLU A 326 18.77 8.05 28.45
CA GLU A 326 19.69 7.02 27.93
C GLU A 326 19.24 5.59 28.27
N GLU A 327 18.38 5.43 29.28
CA GLU A 327 17.90 4.14 29.78
C GLU A 327 16.50 3.78 29.22
N GLY A 328 16.16 2.50 29.24
CA GLY A 328 14.83 1.99 28.85
C GLY A 328 14.62 1.79 27.35
N TRP A 329 15.71 1.62 26.58
CA TRP A 329 15.66 1.43 25.12
C TRP A 329 15.97 0.00 24.66
N ALA A 330 16.17 -0.97 25.56
CA ALA A 330 16.51 -2.35 25.19
C ALA A 330 15.45 -2.96 24.24
N TRP A 331 14.18 -2.60 24.42
CA TRP A 331 13.10 -3.00 23.53
C TRP A 331 13.33 -2.58 22.06
N THR A 332 14.02 -1.46 21.79
CA THR A 332 14.26 -1.03 20.39
C THR A 332 15.26 -1.93 19.69
N GLU A 333 16.28 -2.38 20.41
CA GLU A 333 17.24 -3.37 19.93
C GLU A 333 16.55 -4.70 19.67
N GLN A 334 15.70 -5.16 20.58
CA GLN A 334 15.01 -6.45 20.42
C GLN A 334 13.91 -6.43 19.35
N VAL A 335 13.22 -5.30 19.15
CA VAL A 335 12.12 -5.19 18.16
C VAL A 335 12.65 -4.85 16.77
N TYR A 336 13.57 -3.89 16.64
CA TYR A 336 14.06 -3.42 15.33
C TYR A 336 15.49 -3.89 15.04
N GLY A 337 16.36 -3.91 16.05
CA GLY A 337 17.73 -4.40 15.91
C GLY A 337 17.75 -5.86 15.47
N SER A 338 16.96 -6.73 16.09
CA SER A 338 16.83 -8.14 15.71
C SER A 338 16.32 -8.36 14.28
N VAL A 339 15.53 -7.41 13.74
CA VAL A 339 15.06 -7.42 12.34
C VAL A 339 16.17 -7.04 11.37
N LEU A 340 16.94 -5.99 11.70
CA LEU A 340 18.02 -5.45 10.86
C LEU A 340 19.28 -6.34 10.89
N LEU A 341 19.59 -6.90 12.06
CA LEU A 341 20.77 -7.73 12.31
C LEU A 341 20.49 -9.22 12.10
N ALA A 342 19.24 -9.61 11.80
CA ALA A 342 18.80 -11.00 11.62
C ALA A 342 19.37 -11.92 12.72
N THR A 343 19.09 -11.59 13.98
CA THR A 343 19.61 -12.31 15.15
C THR A 343 18.96 -13.68 15.31
N ASP A 344 17.72 -13.83 14.83
CA ASP A 344 16.99 -15.09 14.85
C ASP A 344 16.96 -15.67 13.42
N LEU A 345 17.51 -16.87 13.25
CA LEU A 345 17.58 -17.56 11.96
C LEU A 345 16.57 -18.72 11.87
N THR A 346 15.50 -18.66 12.64
CA THR A 346 14.38 -19.61 12.53
C THR A 346 13.83 -19.64 11.10
N PRO A 347 13.53 -20.84 10.57
CA PRO A 347 13.02 -20.99 9.21
C PRO A 347 11.76 -20.17 8.98
N ASN A 348 11.71 -19.47 7.86
CA ASN A 348 10.57 -18.66 7.42
C ASN A 348 10.56 -18.58 5.88
N LEU A 349 9.59 -17.87 5.27
CA LEU A 349 9.53 -17.72 3.81
C LEU A 349 10.64 -16.84 3.21
N GLY A 350 11.45 -16.21 4.05
CA GLY A 350 12.46 -15.23 3.66
C GLY A 350 13.72 -15.84 3.10
N LEU A 351 14.47 -14.97 2.42
CA LEU A 351 15.76 -15.30 1.82
C LEU A 351 16.91 -15.34 2.84
N TRP A 352 16.71 -14.71 4.00
CA TRP A 352 17.76 -14.37 4.96
C TRP A 352 18.20 -15.57 5.80
N TRP A 353 17.25 -16.29 6.41
CA TRP A 353 17.55 -17.27 7.47
C TRP A 353 18.59 -18.32 7.05
N TYR A 354 18.38 -18.98 5.91
CA TYR A 354 19.29 -20.04 5.44
C TYR A 354 20.60 -19.47 4.90
N PHE A 355 20.54 -18.32 4.22
CA PHE A 355 21.75 -17.65 3.71
C PHE A 355 22.71 -17.28 4.85
N PHE A 356 22.19 -16.72 5.94
CA PHE A 356 22.99 -16.35 7.10
C PHE A 356 23.37 -17.53 8.00
N MET A 357 22.71 -18.68 7.87
CA MET A 357 23.14 -19.93 8.50
C MET A 357 24.38 -20.53 7.81
N GLU A 358 24.48 -20.40 6.48
CA GLU A 358 25.55 -21.01 5.69
C GLU A 358 26.78 -20.11 5.52
N ILE A 359 26.66 -18.82 5.82
CA ILE A 359 27.75 -17.87 5.60
C ILE A 359 28.78 -17.89 6.73
N PHE A 360 30.06 -17.73 6.38
CA PHE A 360 31.11 -17.52 7.38
C PHE A 360 30.92 -16.21 8.15
N ASP A 361 31.15 -16.26 9.45
CA ASP A 361 30.99 -15.12 10.38
C ASP A 361 31.73 -13.86 9.91
N HIS A 362 32.93 -14.02 9.34
CA HIS A 362 33.73 -12.89 8.84
C HIS A 362 33.02 -12.05 7.77
N PHE A 363 32.14 -12.66 6.97
CA PHE A 363 31.40 -11.96 5.92
C PHE A 363 30.00 -11.50 6.35
N ARG A 364 29.55 -11.89 7.55
CA ARG A 364 28.18 -11.69 8.01
C ARG A 364 27.77 -10.21 7.95
N ASP A 365 28.58 -9.31 8.49
CA ASP A 365 28.27 -7.88 8.55
C ASP A 365 28.17 -7.24 7.16
N PHE A 366 29.03 -7.66 6.22
CA PHE A 366 28.97 -7.20 4.83
C PHE A 366 27.66 -7.58 4.16
N PHE A 367 27.20 -8.82 4.34
CA PHE A 367 25.95 -9.26 3.73
C PHE A 367 24.72 -8.71 4.46
N LEU A 368 24.78 -8.50 5.78
CA LEU A 368 23.72 -7.78 6.50
C LEU A 368 23.53 -6.37 5.94
N LEU A 369 24.62 -5.63 5.73
CA LEU A 369 24.56 -4.32 5.09
C LEU A 369 23.97 -4.44 3.67
N THR A 370 24.46 -5.40 2.89
CA THR A 370 24.03 -5.59 1.49
C THR A 370 22.53 -5.87 1.39
N PHE A 371 21.98 -6.76 2.20
CA PHE A 371 20.56 -7.12 2.17
C PHE A 371 19.67 -5.95 2.62
N ASN A 372 20.06 -5.24 3.69
CA ASN A 372 19.34 -4.05 4.16
C ASN A 372 19.35 -2.93 3.11
N VAL A 373 20.52 -2.64 2.53
CA VAL A 373 20.66 -1.62 1.46
C VAL A 373 19.91 -2.04 0.21
N HIS A 374 19.92 -3.32 -0.16
CA HIS A 374 19.17 -3.82 -1.31
C HIS A 374 17.67 -3.53 -1.18
N LEU A 375 17.07 -3.76 -0.01
CA LEU A 375 15.67 -3.42 0.21
C LEU A 375 15.44 -1.89 0.22
N ALA A 376 16.30 -1.14 0.90
CA ALA A 376 16.14 0.32 1.05
C ALA A 376 16.36 1.09 -0.27
N CYS A 377 17.21 0.60 -1.18
CA CYS A 377 17.58 1.33 -2.38
C CYS A 377 16.42 1.51 -3.38
N TYR A 378 15.38 0.69 -3.33
CA TYR A 378 14.19 0.81 -4.18
C TYR A 378 13.33 2.05 -3.87
N VAL A 379 13.43 2.58 -2.65
CA VAL A 379 12.58 3.69 -2.19
C VAL A 379 12.73 4.92 -3.08
N LEU A 380 13.97 5.32 -3.39
CA LEU A 380 14.25 6.54 -4.15
C LEU A 380 13.84 6.41 -5.63
N PRO A 381 14.26 5.37 -6.39
CA PRO A 381 13.83 5.16 -7.76
C PRO A 381 12.31 5.06 -7.91
N PHE A 382 11.63 4.35 -7.02
CA PHE A 382 10.17 4.22 -7.08
C PHE A 382 9.47 5.55 -6.80
N SER A 383 9.95 6.29 -5.81
CA SER A 383 9.45 7.64 -5.50
C SER A 383 9.60 8.63 -6.66
N ILE A 384 10.64 8.49 -7.48
CA ILE A 384 10.87 9.34 -8.66
C ILE A 384 10.02 8.87 -9.84
N LYS A 385 10.09 7.57 -10.19
CA LYS A 385 9.42 6.99 -11.35
C LYS A 385 7.89 7.07 -11.24
N TYR A 386 7.35 6.73 -10.06
CA TYR A 386 5.91 6.64 -9.82
C TYR A 386 5.33 7.89 -9.17
N ARG A 387 6.02 9.03 -9.20
CA ARG A 387 5.52 10.33 -8.67
C ARG A 387 4.15 10.75 -9.20
N GLN A 388 3.78 10.27 -10.38
CA GLN A 388 2.49 10.54 -11.03
C GLN A 388 1.39 9.55 -10.62
N ASP A 389 1.71 8.47 -9.93
CA ASP A 389 0.78 7.53 -9.30
C ASP A 389 1.42 6.95 -8.02
N PRO A 390 1.57 7.76 -6.95
CA PRO A 390 2.27 7.32 -5.74
C PRO A 390 1.62 6.11 -5.05
N LEU A 391 0.31 5.89 -5.23
CA LEU A 391 -0.38 4.70 -4.71
C LEU A 391 0.14 3.41 -5.37
N PHE A 392 0.46 3.47 -6.68
CA PHE A 392 1.12 2.36 -7.36
C PHE A 392 2.56 2.16 -6.86
N GLY A 393 3.29 3.24 -6.59
CA GLY A 393 4.62 3.16 -5.96
C GLY A 393 4.58 2.45 -4.61
N ILE A 394 3.60 2.78 -3.75
CA ILE A 394 3.38 2.11 -2.46
C ILE A 394 3.06 0.62 -2.67
N THR A 395 2.23 0.30 -3.66
CA THR A 395 1.88 -1.08 -4.01
C THR A 395 3.12 -1.89 -4.41
N LEU A 396 3.96 -1.35 -5.29
CA LEU A 396 5.20 -2.01 -5.71
C LEU A 396 6.20 -2.16 -4.57
N MET A 397 6.37 -1.12 -3.75
CA MET A 397 7.25 -1.20 -2.58
C MET A 397 6.75 -2.24 -1.57
N SER A 398 5.42 -2.40 -1.42
CA SER A 398 4.83 -3.47 -0.60
C SER A 398 5.16 -4.86 -1.15
N GLY A 399 5.19 -5.02 -2.48
CA GLY A 399 5.65 -6.26 -3.11
C GLY A 399 7.15 -6.52 -2.91
N VAL A 400 7.99 -5.50 -3.06
CA VAL A 400 9.43 -5.60 -2.76
C VAL A 400 9.67 -5.98 -1.30
N MET A 401 8.95 -5.35 -0.36
CA MET A 401 9.01 -5.70 1.06
C MET A 401 8.56 -7.14 1.31
N ALA A 402 7.48 -7.60 0.68
CA ALA A 402 7.02 -8.99 0.82
C ALA A 402 8.07 -10.02 0.35
N VAL A 403 8.86 -9.70 -0.68
CA VAL A 403 9.91 -10.59 -1.22
C VAL A 403 11.21 -10.53 -0.42
N PHE A 404 11.67 -9.33 -0.05
CA PHE A 404 13.04 -9.11 0.42
C PHE A 404 13.19 -8.76 1.91
N LYS A 405 12.10 -8.58 2.66
CA LYS A 405 12.21 -8.39 4.11
C LYS A 405 12.81 -9.61 4.82
N SER A 406 13.33 -9.45 6.03
CA SER A 406 14.04 -10.54 6.73
C SER A 406 13.14 -11.68 7.18
N TYR A 407 11.91 -11.37 7.61
CA TYR A 407 10.94 -12.35 8.09
C TYR A 407 9.57 -12.22 7.36
N PRO A 408 9.50 -12.52 6.04
CA PRO A 408 8.26 -12.49 5.28
C PRO A 408 7.32 -13.63 5.63
N THR A 409 6.03 -13.33 5.54
CA THR A 409 4.92 -14.25 5.75
C THR A 409 3.97 -14.21 4.55
N LEU A 410 3.06 -15.18 4.47
CA LEU A 410 1.97 -15.16 3.49
C LEU A 410 1.10 -13.89 3.62
N GLY A 411 0.98 -13.33 4.83
CA GLY A 411 0.25 -12.10 5.09
C GLY A 411 0.80 -10.89 4.32
N ASP A 412 2.12 -10.78 4.20
CA ASP A 412 2.77 -9.68 3.46
C ASP A 412 2.45 -9.74 1.96
N HIS A 413 2.51 -10.94 1.39
CA HIS A 413 2.09 -11.17 0.01
C HIS A 413 0.60 -10.93 -0.17
N ALA A 414 -0.23 -11.28 0.82
CA ALA A 414 -1.66 -11.00 0.78
C ALA A 414 -1.97 -9.51 0.69
N VAL A 415 -1.24 -8.66 1.45
CA VAL A 415 -1.36 -7.20 1.35
C VAL A 415 -0.89 -6.69 0.00
N PHE A 416 0.24 -7.19 -0.51
CA PHE A 416 0.72 -6.83 -1.85
C PHE A 416 -0.33 -7.13 -2.92
N LEU A 417 -0.89 -8.35 -2.94
CA LEU A 417 -1.95 -8.76 -3.87
C LEU A 417 -3.21 -7.89 -3.72
N ALA A 418 -3.57 -7.52 -2.49
CA ALA A 418 -4.71 -6.67 -2.23
C ALA A 418 -4.51 -5.23 -2.73
N LEU A 419 -3.34 -4.64 -2.49
CA LEU A 419 -2.99 -3.35 -3.05
C LEU A 419 -2.90 -3.41 -4.58
N LEU A 420 -2.36 -4.49 -5.14
CA LEU A 420 -2.30 -4.71 -6.59
C LEU A 420 -3.70 -4.77 -7.22
N SER A 421 -4.68 -5.34 -6.52
CA SER A 421 -6.09 -5.38 -6.98
C SER A 421 -6.72 -3.99 -7.16
N LEU A 422 -6.21 -2.96 -6.46
CA LEU A 422 -6.63 -1.57 -6.68
C LEU A 422 -6.33 -1.12 -8.11
N HIS A 423 -5.33 -1.70 -8.75
CA HIS A 423 -4.83 -1.36 -10.08
C HIS A 423 -5.37 -2.28 -11.18
N SER A 424 -6.61 -2.77 -11.06
CA SER A 424 -7.23 -3.67 -12.07
C SER A 424 -7.03 -3.27 -13.54
N GLN A 425 -6.90 -1.97 -13.85
CA GLN A 425 -6.62 -1.49 -15.20
C GLN A 425 -5.28 -1.94 -15.81
N ILE A 426 -4.32 -2.39 -15.00
CA ILE A 426 -3.05 -2.92 -15.52
C ILE A 426 -3.10 -4.42 -15.82
N PHE A 427 -4.14 -5.14 -15.37
CA PHE A 427 -4.18 -6.60 -15.48
C PHE A 427 -4.25 -7.10 -16.93
N GLU A 428 -4.87 -6.33 -17.82
CA GLU A 428 -4.90 -6.62 -19.27
C GLU A 428 -3.53 -6.52 -19.94
N TYR A 429 -2.57 -5.82 -19.30
CA TYR A 429 -1.23 -5.59 -19.83
C TYR A 429 -0.16 -6.45 -19.14
N MET A 430 -0.54 -7.30 -18.18
CA MET A 430 0.38 -8.26 -17.56
C MET A 430 0.82 -9.29 -18.61
N ARG A 431 2.12 -9.54 -18.70
CA ARG A 431 2.73 -10.38 -19.71
C ARG A 431 2.70 -11.85 -19.33
N TYR A 432 2.91 -12.16 -18.04
CA TYR A 432 3.02 -13.53 -17.55
C TYR A 432 2.16 -13.78 -16.29
N PRO A 433 0.88 -13.36 -16.26
CA PRO A 433 0.05 -13.52 -15.07
C PRO A 433 -0.16 -14.99 -14.70
N LEU A 434 -0.34 -15.86 -15.69
CA LEU A 434 -0.53 -17.30 -15.49
C LEU A 434 0.72 -17.98 -14.90
N VAL A 435 1.91 -17.58 -15.34
CA VAL A 435 3.15 -18.15 -14.80
C VAL A 435 3.31 -17.74 -13.34
N SER A 436 3.17 -16.45 -13.04
CA SER A 436 3.27 -15.94 -11.67
C SER A 436 2.26 -16.59 -10.74
N THR A 437 0.99 -16.73 -11.16
CA THR A 437 -0.05 -17.35 -10.32
C THR A 437 0.18 -18.85 -10.10
N LEU A 438 0.61 -19.59 -11.12
CA LEU A 438 0.95 -21.01 -10.98
C LEU A 438 2.17 -21.22 -10.09
N THR A 439 3.19 -20.35 -10.16
CA THR A 439 4.33 -20.39 -9.25
C THR A 439 3.90 -20.18 -7.79
N TYR A 440 3.02 -19.21 -7.53
CA TYR A 440 2.44 -19.02 -6.20
C TYR A 440 1.68 -20.27 -5.73
N ALA A 441 0.80 -20.83 -6.57
CA ALA A 441 0.04 -22.03 -6.24
C ALA A 441 0.95 -23.25 -5.97
N TYR A 442 1.99 -23.44 -6.79
CA TYR A 442 3.00 -24.47 -6.62
C TYR A 442 3.68 -24.37 -5.25
N CYS A 443 4.15 -23.17 -4.87
CA CYS A 443 4.80 -22.97 -3.59
C CYS A 443 3.85 -23.11 -2.40
N THR A 444 2.61 -22.61 -2.48
CA THR A 444 1.61 -22.76 -1.41
C THR A 444 1.29 -24.23 -1.13
N CYS A 445 1.25 -25.07 -2.16
CA CYS A 445 0.97 -26.49 -1.99
C CYS A 445 2.19 -27.26 -1.45
N LEU A 446 3.40 -26.95 -1.92
CA LEU A 446 4.61 -27.72 -1.59
C LEU A 446 5.31 -27.26 -0.32
N SER A 447 5.22 -25.98 0.06
CA SER A 447 5.89 -25.46 1.26
C SER A 447 5.55 -26.24 2.53
N PRO A 448 4.26 -26.52 2.84
CA PRO A 448 3.92 -27.31 4.02
C PRO A 448 4.42 -28.76 3.93
N ALA A 449 4.45 -29.33 2.72
CA ALA A 449 4.91 -30.69 2.50
C ALA A 449 6.42 -30.81 2.73
N PHE A 450 7.23 -29.90 2.18
CA PHE A 450 8.68 -29.89 2.39
C PHE A 450 9.06 -29.57 3.84
N HIS A 451 8.32 -28.66 4.49
CA HIS A 451 8.50 -28.41 5.92
C HIS A 451 8.25 -29.67 6.75
N HIS A 452 7.17 -30.42 6.46
CA HIS A 452 6.86 -31.67 7.14
C HIS A 452 7.88 -32.77 6.86
N LEU A 453 8.32 -32.93 5.60
CA LEU A 453 9.34 -33.92 5.25
C LEU A 453 10.67 -33.65 5.97
N TRP A 454 10.99 -32.39 6.22
CA TRP A 454 12.18 -31.99 6.94
C TRP A 454 12.05 -32.21 8.45
N LEU A 455 11.08 -31.55 9.12
CA LEU A 455 11.03 -31.55 10.59
C LEU A 455 10.33 -32.77 11.19
N THR A 456 9.34 -33.35 10.50
CA THR A 456 8.52 -34.43 11.06
C THR A 456 8.94 -35.79 10.52
N ALA A 457 9.04 -35.94 9.20
CA ALA A 457 9.38 -37.23 8.60
C ALA A 457 10.89 -37.53 8.61
N GLY A 458 11.73 -36.50 8.69
CA GLY A 458 13.20 -36.63 8.66
C GLY A 458 13.75 -37.17 7.34
N SER A 459 12.94 -37.23 6.28
CA SER A 459 13.32 -37.77 4.97
C SER A 459 13.87 -36.70 4.01
N ALA A 460 13.83 -35.44 4.40
CA ALA A 460 14.40 -34.30 3.68
C ALA A 460 15.24 -33.43 4.64
N ASN A 461 16.18 -32.66 4.10
CA ASN A 461 16.94 -31.67 4.86
C ASN A 461 16.39 -30.24 4.65
N ALA A 462 16.97 -29.27 5.37
CA ALA A 462 16.59 -27.86 5.31
C ALA A 462 16.55 -27.29 3.88
N ASN A 463 17.41 -27.81 2.99
CA ASN A 463 17.58 -27.31 1.63
C ASN A 463 16.31 -27.49 0.80
N PHE A 464 15.50 -28.52 1.06
CA PHE A 464 14.23 -28.71 0.35
C PHE A 464 13.24 -27.59 0.70
N PHE A 465 13.14 -27.24 1.99
CA PHE A 465 12.30 -26.13 2.42
C PHE A 465 12.85 -24.79 1.91
N TYR A 466 14.16 -24.56 1.99
CA TYR A 466 14.74 -23.33 1.44
C TYR A 466 14.61 -23.23 -0.10
N ALA A 467 14.69 -24.35 -0.83
CA ALA A 467 14.50 -24.34 -2.27
C ALA A 467 13.09 -23.84 -2.66
N ILE A 468 12.04 -24.24 -1.93
CA ILE A 468 10.69 -23.75 -2.22
C ILE A 468 10.49 -22.29 -1.79
N THR A 469 11.18 -21.79 -0.75
CA THR A 469 11.17 -20.36 -0.42
C THR A 469 11.88 -19.51 -1.48
N LEU A 470 12.94 -20.02 -2.12
CA LEU A 470 13.56 -19.37 -3.27
C LEU A 470 12.60 -19.26 -4.46
N VAL A 471 11.84 -20.32 -4.76
CA VAL A 471 10.81 -20.30 -5.82
C VAL A 471 9.67 -19.34 -5.44
N TRP A 472 9.30 -19.26 -4.16
CA TRP A 472 8.33 -18.29 -3.65
C TRP A 472 8.79 -16.84 -3.88
N ALA A 473 10.04 -16.52 -3.52
CA ALA A 473 10.63 -15.21 -3.74
C ALA A 473 10.75 -14.88 -5.24
N LEU A 474 11.09 -15.86 -6.08
CA LEU A 474 11.09 -15.71 -7.54
C LEU A 474 9.68 -15.39 -8.06
N GLY A 475 8.65 -16.11 -7.62
CA GLY A 475 7.26 -15.86 -8.00
C GLY A 475 6.79 -14.45 -7.60
N GLY A 476 7.15 -14.00 -6.40
CA GLY A 476 6.86 -12.63 -5.95
C GLY A 476 7.62 -11.56 -6.74
N GLY A 477 8.91 -11.78 -7.01
CA GLY A 477 9.72 -10.90 -7.84
C GLY A 477 9.18 -10.79 -9.27
N MET A 478 8.80 -11.92 -9.88
CA MET A 478 8.16 -11.95 -11.20
C MET A 478 6.87 -11.14 -11.22
N LEU A 479 6.02 -11.27 -10.20
CA LEU A 479 4.76 -10.52 -10.13
C LEU A 479 4.99 -9.01 -9.96
N VAL A 480 5.97 -8.60 -9.16
CA VAL A 480 6.37 -7.20 -9.02
C VAL A 480 6.86 -6.64 -10.36
N LEU A 481 7.75 -7.36 -11.05
CA LEU A 481 8.28 -6.94 -12.36
C LEU A 481 7.19 -6.88 -13.44
N ASP A 482 6.27 -7.85 -13.45
CA ASP A 482 5.17 -7.88 -14.41
C ASP A 482 4.19 -6.72 -14.16
N ALA A 483 3.90 -6.40 -12.89
CA ALA A 483 3.11 -5.23 -12.54
C ALA A 483 3.79 -3.93 -13.00
N MET A 484 5.11 -3.80 -12.81
CA MET A 484 5.89 -2.65 -13.29
C MET A 484 5.82 -2.50 -14.80
N TRP A 485 5.97 -3.60 -15.54
CA TRP A 485 5.85 -3.64 -16.99
C TRP A 485 4.45 -3.23 -17.46
N ALA A 486 3.43 -3.85 -16.88
CA ALA A 486 2.03 -3.61 -17.21
C ALA A 486 1.62 -2.15 -17.00
N TRP A 487 2.06 -1.53 -15.90
CA TRP A 487 1.83 -0.10 -15.66
C TRP A 487 2.53 0.79 -16.69
N GLY A 488 3.76 0.46 -17.08
CA GLY A 488 4.49 1.18 -18.13
C GLY A 488 3.77 1.09 -19.47
N ARG A 489 3.28 -0.12 -19.81
CA ARG A 489 2.55 -0.36 -21.06
C ARG A 489 1.21 0.37 -21.10
N GLU A 490 0.44 0.31 -20.01
CA GLU A 490 -0.87 0.98 -19.90
C GLU A 490 -0.76 2.48 -20.16
N ARG A 491 0.28 3.12 -19.61
CA ARG A 491 0.54 4.55 -19.83
C ARG A 491 1.00 4.87 -21.24
N TRP A 492 1.86 4.03 -21.80
CA TRP A 492 2.30 4.18 -23.18
C TRP A 492 1.11 4.14 -24.15
N GLU A 493 0.16 3.21 -23.96
CA GLU A 493 -1.06 3.15 -24.78
C GLU A 493 -1.96 4.39 -24.61
N LYS A 494 -2.09 4.91 -23.39
CA LYS A 494 -2.87 6.13 -23.12
C LYS A 494 -2.28 7.40 -23.73
N GLU A 495 -0.95 7.49 -23.77
CA GLU A 495 -0.23 8.68 -24.28
C GLU A 495 -0.01 8.62 -25.79
N ARG A 496 -0.11 7.44 -26.41
CA ARG A 496 0.07 7.27 -27.85
C ARG A 496 -1.03 7.99 -28.63
N PRO A 497 -0.70 8.79 -29.66
CA PRO A 497 -1.72 9.35 -30.54
C PRO A 497 -2.47 8.21 -31.26
N PRO A 498 -3.80 8.31 -31.43
CA PRO A 498 -4.55 7.30 -32.15
C PRO A 498 -3.93 7.14 -33.54
N ILE A 499 -3.66 5.89 -33.93
CA ILE A 499 -3.18 5.58 -35.28
C ILE A 499 -4.23 6.17 -36.22
N ARG A 500 -3.85 7.19 -37.01
CA ARG A 500 -4.74 7.82 -38.00
C ARG A 500 -5.42 6.68 -38.75
N ALA A 501 -6.74 6.56 -38.62
CA ALA A 501 -7.51 5.75 -39.54
C ALA A 501 -7.11 6.26 -40.92
N ARG A 502 -6.52 5.37 -41.74
CA ARG A 502 -6.20 5.63 -43.14
C ARG A 502 -7.39 6.40 -43.70
N SER A 503 -7.19 7.65 -44.12
CA SER A 503 -8.29 8.43 -44.66
C SER A 503 -8.94 7.53 -45.70
N LYS A 504 -10.24 7.26 -45.54
CA LYS A 504 -11.00 6.69 -46.64
C LYS A 504 -10.77 7.66 -47.78
N VAL A 505 -9.92 7.27 -48.72
CA VAL A 505 -9.76 7.96 -49.99
C VAL A 505 -11.19 8.08 -50.51
N GLN A 506 -11.72 9.30 -50.51
CA GLN A 506 -13.00 9.56 -51.14
C GLN A 506 -12.88 9.01 -52.56
N PRO A 507 -13.80 8.15 -53.03
CA PRO A 507 -13.79 7.75 -54.42
C PRO A 507 -13.89 9.04 -55.23
N LYS A 508 -12.86 9.32 -56.05
CA LYS A 508 -12.87 10.43 -57.00
C LYS A 508 -14.19 10.34 -57.76
N ALA A 509 -14.94 11.43 -57.77
CA ALA A 509 -16.14 11.57 -58.58
C ALA A 509 -15.83 11.18 -60.04
N PRO A 510 -16.78 10.56 -60.77
CA PRO A 510 -16.55 10.18 -62.15
C PRO A 510 -16.20 11.42 -62.97
N VAL A 511 -15.07 11.33 -63.67
CA VAL A 511 -14.60 12.32 -64.62
C VAL A 511 -15.72 12.57 -65.62
N ARG A 512 -16.17 13.82 -65.71
CA ARG A 512 -17.10 14.27 -66.76
C ARG A 512 -16.26 14.40 -68.03
N ASP A 513 -16.65 13.69 -69.08
CA ASP A 513 -16.05 13.83 -70.40
C ASP A 513 -16.09 15.30 -70.84
N GLU A 514 -14.94 15.86 -71.20
CA GLU A 514 -14.88 17.03 -72.09
C GLU A 514 -14.21 16.65 -73.41
N PRO A 515 -14.66 17.22 -74.54
CA PRO A 515 -14.20 16.84 -75.85
C PRO A 515 -12.81 17.41 -76.15
N LEU A 516 -12.07 16.69 -76.99
CA LEU A 516 -10.78 17.07 -77.55
C LEU A 516 -10.81 18.47 -78.16
N LEU A 517 -9.77 19.26 -77.87
CA LEU A 517 -9.20 20.25 -78.79
C LEU A 517 -7.69 20.35 -78.52
N ASP A 518 -6.93 19.98 -79.55
CA ASP A 518 -5.48 20.16 -79.67
C ASP A 518 -5.11 21.66 -79.69
N THR A 519 -3.96 22.02 -79.12
CA THR A 519 -2.82 22.65 -79.83
C THR A 519 -1.71 23.09 -78.86
N ASP A 520 -0.52 22.53 -79.09
CA ASP A 520 0.86 23.07 -79.05
C ASP A 520 1.31 24.22 -78.11
N ALA A 521 2.43 23.88 -77.44
CA ALA A 521 3.68 24.62 -77.25
C ALA A 521 3.91 25.58 -76.06
N SER A 522 5.13 25.42 -75.51
CA SER A 522 5.98 26.38 -74.79
C SER A 522 5.93 26.44 -73.24
N ASP A 523 7.06 25.97 -72.68
CA ASP A 523 7.85 26.50 -71.56
C ASP A 523 7.32 26.56 -70.11
N GLY A 524 8.18 26.08 -69.19
CA GLY A 524 8.44 26.76 -67.93
C GLY A 524 8.04 26.02 -66.64
N ASP A 525 9.07 25.60 -65.91
CA ASP A 525 9.15 25.09 -64.52
C ASP A 525 8.04 25.36 -63.47
N ALA A 526 7.91 24.34 -62.60
CA ALA A 526 7.45 24.29 -61.19
C ALA A 526 5.95 24.08 -60.85
N PRO A 527 5.64 23.11 -59.96
CA PRO A 527 5.30 23.51 -58.59
C PRO A 527 5.77 22.51 -57.51
N ALA A 528 6.85 22.84 -56.80
CA ALA A 528 7.25 22.14 -55.55
C ALA A 528 7.06 23.00 -54.28
N VAL A 529 6.78 24.30 -54.42
CA VAL A 529 6.76 25.27 -53.31
C VAL A 529 5.38 25.39 -52.65
N ALA A 530 4.29 25.20 -53.38
CA ALA A 530 2.92 25.37 -52.84
C ALA A 530 2.49 24.25 -51.86
N ALA A 531 3.07 23.05 -51.96
CA ALA A 531 2.72 21.92 -51.10
C ALA A 531 3.42 21.98 -49.72
N ILE A 532 4.57 22.65 -49.64
CA ILE A 532 5.34 22.80 -48.39
C ILE A 532 4.71 23.90 -47.52
N ASP A 533 4.26 25.00 -48.13
CA ASP A 533 3.60 26.11 -47.41
C ASP A 533 2.25 25.71 -46.78
N ALA A 534 1.51 24.78 -47.40
CA ALA A 534 0.28 24.26 -46.84
C ALA A 534 0.54 23.33 -45.64
N ALA A 535 1.59 22.51 -45.70
CA ALA A 535 1.97 21.60 -44.63
C ALA A 535 2.55 22.32 -43.40
N GLU A 536 3.30 23.42 -43.60
CA GLU A 536 3.83 24.23 -42.51
C GLU A 536 2.77 25.06 -41.79
N ARG A 537 1.76 25.58 -42.51
CA ARG A 537 0.62 26.30 -41.90
C ARG A 537 -0.22 25.39 -40.99
N ASP A 538 -0.50 24.16 -41.42
CA ASP A 538 -1.23 23.15 -40.63
C ASP A 538 -0.45 22.67 -39.39
N GLN A 539 0.88 22.65 -39.46
CA GLN A 539 1.73 22.36 -38.29
C GLN A 539 1.77 23.52 -37.28
N LYS A 540 1.81 24.78 -37.76
CA LYS A 540 1.82 25.96 -36.89
C LYS A 540 0.50 26.13 -36.14
N GLU A 541 -0.63 25.85 -36.79
CA GLU A 541 -1.96 25.98 -36.18
C GLU A 541 -2.23 24.90 -35.11
N ASN A 542 -1.69 23.69 -35.29
CA ASN A 542 -1.76 22.61 -34.30
C ASN A 542 -0.84 22.81 -33.09
N ARG A 543 0.28 23.54 -33.23
CA ARG A 543 1.20 23.84 -32.12
C ARG A 543 0.64 24.88 -31.15
N ALA A 544 -0.23 25.78 -31.62
CA ALA A 544 -0.80 26.86 -30.81
C ALA A 544 -1.95 26.43 -29.87
N ARG A 545 -2.54 25.23 -30.03
CA ARG A 545 -3.71 24.79 -29.24
C ARG A 545 -3.44 23.76 -28.13
N ARG A 546 -2.18 23.44 -27.81
CA ARG A 546 -1.82 22.57 -26.67
C ARG A 546 -1.06 23.31 -25.59
N VAL A 547 -1.75 24.18 -24.86
CA VAL A 547 -1.40 24.45 -23.46
C VAL A 547 -2.03 23.34 -22.63
N VAL A 548 -1.32 22.22 -22.49
CA VAL A 548 -1.68 21.17 -21.53
C VAL A 548 -1.29 21.70 -20.14
N VAL A 549 -2.26 22.26 -19.43
CA VAL A 549 -2.11 22.49 -18.00
C VAL A 549 -2.15 21.14 -17.32
N GLN A 550 -1.00 20.62 -16.90
CA GLN A 550 -0.93 19.49 -15.97
C GLN A 550 -1.52 19.95 -14.62
N VAL A 551 -2.69 19.41 -14.27
CA VAL A 551 -3.37 19.61 -12.98
C VAL A 551 -3.03 18.51 -11.98
#